data_AF-A0A4Q3W1I5-F1
#
_entry.id   AF-A0A4Q3W1I5-F1
#
_cell.length_a   1.000
_cell.length_b   1.000
_cell.length_c   1.000
_cell.angle_alpha   90.00
_cell.angle_beta   90.00
_cell.angle_gamma   90.00
#
_symmetry.space_group_name_H-M   'P 1'
#
loop_
_entity.id
_entity.type
_entity.pdbx_description
1 polymer ?
#
loop_
_entity_poly.entity_id
_entity_poly.type
_entity_poly.pdbx_seq_one_letter_code
_entity_poly.pdbx_strand_id
1 'polypeptide(L)'
;MGLALITALVFGQTVYAPPDVPRDHWAFRAVNEMFREGLLAGYPAAPWPDLKLPADTEYDAVWLQRTIKARYSVGMGDDPSSNPAHRSKIQPNRYEMALAVHSAFEGVSRVVTDGRFNHRQNREFIAPFLNDIVRGMAMLKPELAELGVDVEKSFAAFNAKWKSRGGPFNAPS
;
A
#
# COMPACT_ATOMS: atom_id res chain seq x y z
N MET A 1 -58.50 18.17 -23.48
CA MET A 1 -57.39 17.20 -23.34
C MET A 1 -56.15 17.98 -22.95
N GLY A 2 -55.58 17.74 -21.77
CA GLY A 2 -54.35 18.40 -21.31
C GLY A 2 -53.57 17.42 -20.45
N LEU A 3 -52.35 17.10 -20.87
CA LEU A 3 -51.49 16.08 -20.28
C LEU A 3 -51.17 16.37 -18.80
N ALA A 4 -51.38 15.37 -17.94
CA ALA A 4 -50.77 15.34 -16.62
C ALA A 4 -49.32 14.81 -16.77
N LEU A 5 -48.34 15.69 -16.53
CA LEU A 5 -46.94 15.30 -16.37
C LEU A 5 -46.80 14.56 -15.03
N ILE A 6 -46.48 13.26 -15.07
CA ILE A 6 -46.10 12.48 -13.89
C ILE A 6 -44.57 12.57 -13.77
N THR A 7 -44.09 13.48 -12.94
CA THR A 7 -42.68 13.54 -12.56
C THR A 7 -42.42 12.44 -11.53
N ALA A 8 -41.88 11.31 -11.98
CA ALA A 8 -41.41 10.26 -11.08
C ALA A 8 -40.13 10.73 -10.38
N LEU A 9 -40.27 11.22 -9.13
CA LEU A 9 -39.14 11.37 -8.22
C LEU A 9 -38.64 9.97 -7.83
N VAL A 10 -37.56 9.54 -8.47
CA VAL A 10 -36.77 8.41 -7.98
C VAL A 10 -36.04 8.87 -6.73
N PHE A 11 -36.62 8.59 -5.56
CA PHE A 11 -35.93 8.71 -4.29
C PHE A 11 -34.89 7.59 -4.20
N GLY A 12 -33.73 7.81 -4.82
CA GLY A 12 -32.55 7.03 -4.49
C GLY A 12 -32.25 7.28 -3.02
N GLN A 13 -32.39 6.26 -2.17
CA GLN A 13 -31.95 6.35 -0.79
C GLN A 13 -30.47 6.76 -0.79
N THR A 14 -30.18 7.97 -0.30
CA THR A 14 -28.82 8.42 -0.06
C THR A 14 -28.17 7.47 0.94
N VAL A 15 -27.07 6.86 0.52
CA VAL A 15 -26.27 5.98 1.38
C VAL A 15 -25.21 6.85 2.06
N TYR A 16 -25.28 6.89 3.38
CA TYR A 16 -24.33 7.56 4.27
C TYR A 16 -23.39 6.56 4.95
N ALA A 17 -23.71 5.26 4.95
CA ALA A 17 -22.78 4.26 5.47
C ALA A 17 -21.51 4.16 4.60
N PRO A 18 -20.34 3.87 5.19
CA PRO A 18 -19.10 3.73 4.45
C PRO A 18 -19.10 2.48 3.55
N PRO A 19 -18.24 2.43 2.50
CA PRO A 19 -18.28 1.38 1.47
C PRO A 19 -18.01 -0.04 1.97
N ASP A 20 -17.36 -0.18 3.13
CA ASP A 20 -17.06 -1.42 3.82
C ASP A 20 -18.23 -1.99 4.63
N VAL A 21 -19.38 -1.31 4.65
CA VAL A 21 -20.63 -1.81 5.24
C VAL A 21 -21.67 -2.03 4.13
N PRO A 22 -21.78 -3.27 3.61
CA PRO A 22 -22.75 -3.63 2.56
C PRO A 22 -24.21 -3.38 2.97
N ARG A 23 -25.10 -3.14 2.00
CA ARG A 23 -26.53 -2.86 2.24
C ARG A 23 -27.28 -4.01 2.93
N ASP A 24 -26.82 -5.23 2.71
CA ASP A 24 -27.33 -6.47 3.31
C ASP A 24 -26.69 -6.80 4.66
N HIS A 25 -25.73 -6.00 5.13
CA HIS A 25 -25.12 -6.17 6.44
C HIS A 25 -26.15 -5.92 7.56
N TRP A 26 -26.17 -6.78 8.58
CA TRP A 26 -27.15 -6.73 9.67
C TRP A 26 -27.19 -5.37 10.40
N ALA A 27 -26.05 -4.68 10.47
CA ALA A 27 -25.91 -3.37 11.10
C ALA A 27 -26.08 -2.18 10.13
N PHE A 28 -26.29 -2.42 8.83
CA PHE A 28 -26.27 -1.37 7.80
C PHE A 28 -27.19 -0.20 8.14
N ARG A 29 -28.44 -0.48 8.53
CA ARG A 29 -29.41 0.57 8.88
C ARG A 29 -28.92 1.44 10.02
N ALA A 30 -28.44 0.84 11.11
CA ALA A 30 -27.95 1.59 12.26
C ALA A 30 -26.73 2.45 11.91
N VAL A 31 -25.77 1.88 11.19
CA VAL A 31 -24.57 2.61 10.75
C VAL A 31 -24.95 3.77 9.82
N ASN A 32 -25.81 3.53 8.83
CA ASN A 32 -26.25 4.55 7.87
C ASN A 32 -26.94 5.73 8.58
N GLU A 33 -27.80 5.46 9.57
CA GLU A 33 -28.48 6.50 10.36
C GLU A 33 -27.48 7.28 11.22
N MET A 34 -26.55 6.60 11.89
CA MET A 34 -25.55 7.27 12.73
C MET A 34 -24.57 8.13 11.91
N PHE A 35 -24.21 7.72 10.69
CA PHE A 35 -23.44 8.57 9.75
C PHE A 35 -24.27 9.74 9.23
N ARG A 36 -25.56 9.53 8.91
CA ARG A 36 -26.48 10.61 8.50
C ARG A 36 -26.62 11.68 9.59
N GLU A 37 -26.66 11.27 10.85
CA GLU A 37 -26.77 12.16 12.01
C GLU A 37 -25.43 12.77 12.44
N GLY A 38 -24.31 12.40 11.79
CA GLY A 38 -22.98 12.88 12.14
C GLY A 38 -22.44 12.34 13.47
N LEU A 39 -23.06 11.30 14.03
CA LEU A 39 -22.63 10.63 15.27
C LEU A 39 -21.37 9.79 15.05
N LEU A 40 -21.14 9.35 13.81
CA LEU A 40 -19.94 8.64 13.40
C LEU A 40 -19.19 9.49 12.36
N ALA A 41 -17.91 9.76 12.63
CA ALA A 41 -17.01 10.42 11.68
C ALA A 41 -16.35 9.42 10.69
N GLY A 42 -16.59 8.13 10.87
CA GLY A 42 -15.76 7.07 10.31
C GLY A 42 -14.41 6.96 11.00
N TYR A 43 -13.61 5.97 10.60
CA TYR A 43 -12.27 5.79 11.15
C TYR A 43 -11.26 6.67 10.41
N PRO A 44 -10.51 7.55 11.10
CA PRO A 44 -9.42 8.29 10.48
C PRO A 44 -8.25 7.32 10.26
N ALA A 45 -8.27 6.57 9.17
CA ALA A 45 -7.03 6.02 8.67
C ALA A 45 -6.24 7.22 8.11
N ALA A 46 -5.28 7.74 8.87
CA ALA A 46 -4.33 8.71 8.32
C ALA A 46 -3.80 8.12 7.00
N PRO A 47 -3.76 8.85 5.89
CA PRO A 47 -3.22 8.30 4.66
C PRO A 47 -1.79 7.81 4.92
N TRP A 48 -1.40 6.72 4.26
CA TRP A 48 0.03 6.41 4.17
C TRP A 48 0.74 7.62 3.57
N PRO A 49 1.90 8.04 4.11
CA PRO A 49 2.67 9.07 3.45
C PRO A 49 3.03 8.59 2.04
N ASP A 50 2.98 9.51 1.08
CA ASP A 50 3.43 9.21 -0.28
C ASP A 50 4.85 8.68 -0.24
N LEU A 51 5.08 7.53 -0.87
CA LEU A 51 6.43 7.03 -1.07
C LEU A 51 7.18 8.03 -1.93
N LYS A 52 8.32 8.48 -1.42
CA LYS A 52 9.22 9.41 -2.08
C LYS A 52 10.63 8.92 -1.86
N LEU A 53 11.48 9.11 -2.87
CA LEU A 53 12.90 8.88 -2.70
C LEU A 53 13.42 9.87 -1.63
N PRO A 54 14.12 9.39 -0.59
CA PRO A 54 14.89 10.26 0.28
C PRO A 54 15.94 11.02 -0.55
N ALA A 55 16.07 12.33 -0.28
CA ALA A 55 16.91 13.23 -1.08
C ALA A 55 18.40 12.84 -1.04
N ASP A 56 18.88 12.48 0.15
CA ASP A 56 20.27 12.10 0.38
C ASP A 56 20.30 10.72 1.03
N THR A 57 20.67 9.70 0.26
CA THR A 57 20.84 8.34 0.79
C THR A 57 22.16 7.78 0.29
N GLU A 58 23.11 7.68 1.21
CA GLU A 58 24.37 7.00 0.98
C GLU A 58 24.18 5.48 0.97
N TYR A 59 25.00 4.81 0.16
CA TYR A 59 25.00 3.35 0.10
C TYR A 59 25.61 2.76 1.39
N ASP A 60 24.81 1.97 2.11
CA ASP A 60 25.23 1.25 3.31
C ASP A 60 25.02 -0.26 3.11
N ALA A 61 26.08 -0.95 2.70
CA ALA A 61 26.05 -2.39 2.43
C ALA A 61 25.70 -3.22 3.67
N VAL A 62 26.18 -2.81 4.85
CA VAL A 62 26.00 -3.58 6.10
C VAL A 62 24.55 -3.48 6.54
N TRP A 63 24.00 -2.27 6.54
CA TRP A 63 22.59 -2.05 6.82
C TRP A 63 21.72 -2.83 5.83
N LEU A 64 22.02 -2.72 4.54
CA LEU A 64 21.21 -3.34 3.48
C LEU A 64 21.20 -4.86 3.58
N GLN A 65 22.35 -5.50 3.75
CA GLN A 65 22.44 -6.96 3.94
C GLN A 65 21.69 -7.40 5.20
N ARG A 66 21.87 -6.70 6.33
CA ARG A 66 21.18 -7.02 7.59
C ARG A 66 19.67 -6.91 7.41
N THR A 67 19.21 -5.86 6.74
CA THR A 67 17.80 -5.61 6.48
C THR A 67 17.19 -6.67 5.57
N ILE A 68 17.86 -7.04 4.46
CA ILE A 68 17.41 -8.11 3.56
C ILE A 68 17.33 -9.45 4.31
N LYS A 69 18.37 -9.80 5.07
CA LYS A 69 18.41 -11.05 5.84
C LYS A 69 17.33 -11.12 6.91
N ALA A 70 17.10 -10.02 7.64
CA ALA A 70 16.04 -9.93 8.64
C ALA A 70 14.65 -10.17 8.01
N ARG A 71 14.43 -9.68 6.80
CA ARG A 71 13.16 -9.85 6.08
C ARG A 71 12.95 -11.27 5.57
N TYR A 72 13.99 -11.92 5.06
CA TYR A 72 13.93 -13.33 4.70
C TYR A 72 13.54 -14.21 5.89
N SER A 73 14.06 -13.91 7.09
CA SER A 73 13.73 -14.68 8.29
C SER A 73 12.25 -14.62 8.70
N VAL A 74 11.50 -13.61 8.22
CA VAL A 74 10.05 -13.48 8.43
C VAL A 74 9.24 -13.82 7.16
N GLY A 75 9.86 -14.46 6.18
CA GLY A 75 9.21 -14.89 4.93
C GLY A 75 8.86 -13.76 3.97
N MET A 76 9.49 -12.58 4.10
CA MET A 76 9.20 -11.41 3.28
C MET A 76 10.37 -11.06 2.34
N GLY A 77 10.49 -11.79 1.23
CA GLY A 77 11.46 -11.53 0.17
C GLY A 77 12.53 -12.61 0.03
N ASP A 78 13.40 -12.43 -0.96
CA ASP A 78 14.49 -13.34 -1.25
C ASP A 78 15.79 -12.84 -0.62
N ASP A 79 16.45 -13.67 0.19
CA ASP A 79 17.82 -13.42 0.64
C ASP A 79 18.80 -14.05 -0.37
N PRO A 80 19.53 -13.24 -1.15
CA PRO A 80 20.47 -13.77 -2.14
C PRO A 80 21.60 -14.56 -1.47
N SER A 81 21.90 -14.33 -0.19
CA SER A 81 22.87 -15.13 0.57
C SER A 81 22.32 -16.47 1.08
N SER A 82 21.01 -16.67 1.03
CA SER A 82 20.34 -17.91 1.46
C SER A 82 20.17 -18.96 0.35
N ASN A 83 20.39 -18.58 -0.91
CA ASN A 83 20.31 -19.48 -2.06
C ASN A 83 21.34 -20.62 -1.91
N PRO A 84 20.96 -21.91 -2.04
CA PRO A 84 21.90 -23.04 -1.99
C PRO A 84 23.07 -22.92 -2.98
N ALA A 85 22.87 -22.28 -4.13
CA ALA A 85 23.91 -21.98 -5.12
C ALA A 85 24.89 -20.88 -4.64
N HIS A 86 24.45 -20.03 -3.71
CA HIS A 86 25.20 -18.94 -3.08
C HIS A 86 25.66 -19.26 -1.65
N ARG A 87 25.62 -20.53 -1.21
CA ARG A 87 26.26 -20.98 0.06
C ARG A 87 27.77 -20.74 0.11
N SER A 88 28.37 -20.23 -0.96
CA SER A 88 29.73 -19.74 -0.97
C SER A 88 29.85 -18.47 -0.12
N LYS A 89 31.00 -18.27 0.51
CA LYS A 89 31.33 -17.16 1.43
C LYS A 89 31.39 -15.77 0.74
N ILE A 90 30.71 -15.60 -0.39
CA ILE A 90 30.75 -14.41 -1.22
C ILE A 90 29.61 -13.49 -0.78
N GLN A 91 29.94 -12.29 -0.34
CA GLN A 91 28.94 -11.30 0.00
C GLN A 91 28.15 -10.90 -1.26
N PRO A 92 26.82 -10.69 -1.16
CA PRO A 92 26.03 -10.27 -2.31
C PRO A 92 26.59 -8.98 -2.91
N ASN A 93 26.66 -8.90 -4.23
CA ASN A 93 27.04 -7.66 -4.90
C ASN A 93 25.85 -6.67 -4.96
N ARG A 94 26.10 -5.43 -5.38
CA ARG A 94 25.07 -4.37 -5.44
C ARG A 94 23.90 -4.72 -6.34
N TYR A 95 24.15 -5.42 -7.45
CA TYR A 95 23.13 -5.85 -8.40
C TYR A 95 22.20 -6.92 -7.79
N GLU A 96 22.77 -7.90 -7.09
CA GLU A 96 22.00 -8.92 -6.36
C GLU A 96 21.15 -8.30 -5.24
N MET A 97 21.70 -7.30 -4.55
CA MET A 97 20.93 -6.55 -3.55
C MET A 97 19.80 -5.73 -4.21
N ALA A 98 20.05 -5.13 -5.38
CA ALA A 98 19.03 -4.38 -6.11
C ALA A 98 17.86 -5.29 -6.51
N LEU A 99 18.16 -6.50 -7.00
CA LEU A 99 17.14 -7.51 -7.31
C LEU A 99 16.34 -7.91 -6.06
N ALA A 100 17.02 -8.16 -4.94
CA ALA A 100 16.37 -8.54 -3.68
C ALA A 100 15.45 -7.44 -3.14
N VAL A 101 15.91 -6.18 -3.15
CA VAL A 101 15.12 -5.02 -2.71
C VAL A 101 13.93 -4.78 -3.63
N HIS A 102 14.12 -4.86 -4.95
CA HIS A 102 13.02 -4.68 -5.89
C HIS A 102 11.97 -5.78 -5.76
N SER A 103 12.38 -7.03 -5.62
CA SER A 103 11.46 -8.16 -5.41
C SER A 103 10.66 -8.00 -4.11
N ALA A 104 11.30 -7.52 -3.04
CA ALA A 104 10.62 -7.18 -1.79
C ALA A 104 9.61 -6.02 -1.98
N PHE A 105 9.97 -4.99 -2.75
CA PHE A 105 9.07 -3.89 -3.09
C PHE A 105 7.83 -4.38 -3.84
N GLU A 106 7.99 -5.20 -4.88
CA GLU A 106 6.88 -5.74 -5.66
C GLU A 106 5.98 -6.64 -4.81
N GLY A 107 6.58 -7.49 -3.96
CA GLY A 107 5.84 -8.34 -3.04
C GLY A 107 4.97 -7.54 -2.07
N VAL A 108 5.54 -6.53 -1.42
CA VAL A 108 4.81 -5.64 -0.50
C VAL A 108 3.78 -4.80 -1.26
N SER A 109 4.15 -4.25 -2.42
CA SER A 109 3.26 -3.45 -3.25
C SER A 109 2.02 -4.24 -3.65
N ARG A 110 2.19 -5.49 -4.08
CA ARG A 110 1.08 -6.39 -4.39
C ARG A 110 0.20 -6.65 -3.16
N VAL A 111 0.81 -6.98 -2.03
CA VAL A 111 0.09 -7.23 -0.76
C VAL A 111 -0.76 -6.02 -0.33
N VAL A 112 -0.17 -4.82 -0.40
CA VAL A 112 -0.84 -3.57 0.00
C VAL A 112 -1.90 -3.14 -1.00
N THR A 113 -1.67 -3.34 -2.30
CA THR A 113 -2.56 -2.85 -3.37
C THR A 113 -3.62 -3.86 -3.83
N ASP A 114 -3.51 -5.15 -3.51
CA ASP A 114 -4.48 -6.19 -3.94
C ASP A 114 -5.68 -6.37 -2.99
N GLY A 115 -5.59 -5.99 -1.71
CA GLY A 115 -6.77 -5.87 -0.82
C GLY A 115 -7.06 -7.06 0.05
N ARG A 116 -6.13 -8.00 0.05
CA ARG A 116 -6.22 -9.21 0.85
C ARG A 116 -5.82 -8.97 2.31
N PHE A 117 -5.56 -7.71 2.72
CA PHE A 117 -5.05 -7.35 4.04
C PHE A 117 -5.89 -6.25 4.72
N ASN A 118 -6.27 -6.53 5.97
CA ASN A 118 -7.05 -5.63 6.84
C ASN A 118 -6.25 -4.38 7.26
N HIS A 119 -6.84 -3.20 7.18
CA HIS A 119 -6.10 -1.93 7.10
C HIS A 119 -5.32 -1.49 8.35
N ARG A 120 -5.69 -1.92 9.57
CA ARG A 120 -5.10 -1.37 10.82
C ARG A 120 -3.89 -2.14 11.34
N GLN A 121 -4.07 -3.41 11.75
CA GLN A 121 -2.99 -4.24 12.32
C GLN A 121 -1.82 -4.39 11.33
N ASN A 122 -2.13 -4.38 10.03
CA ASN A 122 -1.12 -4.55 9.00
C ASN A 122 -0.35 -3.26 8.70
N ARG A 123 -0.87 -2.07 9.04
CA ARG A 123 -0.12 -0.83 8.85
C ARG A 123 1.05 -0.75 9.82
N GLU A 124 0.81 -1.05 11.09
CA GLU A 124 1.86 -1.06 12.11
C GLU A 124 2.95 -2.10 11.78
N PHE A 125 2.56 -3.21 11.16
CA PHE A 125 3.48 -4.25 10.71
C PHE A 125 4.22 -3.90 9.41
N ILE A 126 3.54 -3.39 8.38
CA ILE A 126 4.09 -3.18 7.03
C ILE A 126 4.84 -1.85 6.92
N ALA A 127 4.46 -0.82 7.69
CA ALA A 127 5.03 0.52 7.50
C ALA A 127 6.54 0.62 7.73
N PRO A 128 7.09 0.00 8.79
CA PRO A 128 8.54 -0.07 8.96
C PRO A 128 9.22 -0.74 7.76
N PHE A 129 8.65 -1.83 7.25
CA PHE A 129 9.23 -2.55 6.11
C PHE A 129 9.24 -1.72 4.84
N LEU A 130 8.16 -1.02 4.55
CA LEU A 130 8.06 -0.20 3.35
C LEU A 130 9.06 0.96 3.38
N ASN A 131 9.26 1.60 4.54
CA ASN A 131 10.27 2.65 4.72
C ASN A 131 11.68 2.11 4.46
N ASP A 132 12.00 0.93 5.01
CA ASP A 132 13.29 0.32 4.78
C ASP A 132 13.46 -0.12 3.30
N ILE A 133 12.39 -0.54 2.62
CA ILE A 133 12.44 -0.88 1.18
C ILE A 133 12.73 0.38 0.36
N VAL A 134 12.00 1.47 0.61
CA VAL A 134 12.21 2.75 -0.07
C VAL A 134 13.64 3.24 0.12
N ARG A 135 14.18 3.13 1.33
CA ARG A 135 15.57 3.46 1.61
C ARG A 135 16.55 2.57 0.83
N GLY A 136 16.32 1.25 0.81
CA GLY A 136 17.12 0.32 0.01
C GLY A 136 17.07 0.62 -1.50
N MET A 137 15.90 0.98 -2.02
CA MET A 137 15.74 1.36 -3.43
C MET A 137 16.45 2.67 -3.75
N ALA A 138 16.49 3.62 -2.80
CA ALA A 138 17.26 4.84 -2.96
C ALA A 138 18.77 4.58 -2.99
N MET A 139 19.28 3.71 -2.10
CA MET A 139 20.69 3.29 -2.07
C MET A 139 21.16 2.64 -3.38
N LEU A 140 20.25 1.96 -4.07
CA LEU A 140 20.51 1.12 -5.25
C LEU A 140 19.88 1.71 -6.53
N LYS A 141 19.52 3.00 -6.52
CA LYS A 141 18.86 3.66 -7.67
C LYS A 141 19.62 3.46 -9.00
N PRO A 142 20.96 3.56 -9.05
CA PRO A 142 21.70 3.31 -10.29
C PRO A 142 21.55 1.87 -10.80
N GLU A 143 21.70 0.86 -9.92
CA GLU A 143 21.57 -0.55 -10.29
C GLU A 143 20.15 -0.92 -10.69
N LEU A 144 19.15 -0.32 -10.04
CA LEU A 144 17.75 -0.48 -10.41
C LEU A 144 17.47 0.10 -11.80
N ALA A 145 18.11 1.23 -12.16
CA ALA A 145 17.99 1.79 -13.51
C ALA A 145 18.61 0.86 -14.57
N GLU A 146 19.75 0.22 -14.27
CA GLU A 146 20.35 -0.80 -15.15
C GLU A 146 19.44 -2.03 -15.34
N LEU A 147 18.69 -2.39 -14.30
CA LEU A 147 17.64 -3.42 -14.34
C LEU A 147 16.37 -2.98 -15.11
N GLY A 148 16.31 -1.75 -15.61
CA GLY A 148 15.12 -1.18 -16.26
C GLY A 148 14.01 -0.77 -15.30
N VAL A 149 14.30 -0.66 -14.00
CA VAL A 149 13.34 -0.26 -12.97
C VAL A 149 13.38 1.27 -12.80
N ASP A 150 12.27 1.91 -13.15
CA ASP A 150 12.03 3.32 -12.84
C ASP A 150 11.44 3.45 -11.43
N VAL A 151 12.30 3.74 -10.45
CA VAL A 151 11.92 3.80 -9.03
C VAL A 151 10.85 4.87 -8.76
N GLU A 152 10.95 6.03 -9.40
CA GLU A 152 10.02 7.14 -9.18
C GLU A 152 8.64 6.79 -9.75
N LYS A 153 8.60 6.21 -10.95
CA LYS A 153 7.36 5.72 -11.55
C LYS A 153 6.74 4.59 -10.73
N SER A 154 7.54 3.66 -10.20
CA SER A 154 7.07 2.60 -9.31
C SER A 154 6.43 3.16 -8.03
N PHE A 155 7.05 4.16 -7.40
CA PHE A 155 6.48 4.84 -6.24
C PHE A 155 5.20 5.60 -6.59
N ALA A 156 5.18 6.30 -7.72
CA ALA A 156 3.98 6.99 -8.19
C ALA A 156 2.82 6.02 -8.45
N ALA A 157 3.09 4.87 -9.07
CA ALA A 157 2.10 3.82 -9.32
C ALA A 157 1.57 3.21 -8.01
N PHE A 158 2.46 2.93 -7.05
CA PHE A 158 2.06 2.49 -5.71
C PHE A 158 1.16 3.52 -5.02
N ASN A 159 1.58 4.79 -4.99
CA ASN A 159 0.84 5.87 -4.34
C ASN A 159 -0.54 6.07 -4.99
N ALA A 160 -0.63 6.00 -6.31
CA ALA A 160 -1.90 6.10 -7.04
C ALA A 160 -2.84 4.94 -6.71
N LYS A 161 -2.34 3.70 -6.78
CA LYS A 161 -3.12 2.51 -6.41
C LYS A 161 -3.57 2.58 -4.96
N TRP A 162 -2.70 2.93 -4.03
CA TRP A 162 -3.07 3.05 -2.62
C TRP A 162 -4.14 4.14 -2.40
N LYS A 163 -3.97 5.33 -2.97
CA LYS A 163 -4.94 6.44 -2.86
C LYS A 163 -6.32 6.07 -3.40
N SER A 164 -6.40 5.29 -4.47
CA SER A 164 -7.69 4.78 -4.97
C SER A 164 -8.42 3.86 -3.99
N ARG A 165 -7.75 3.36 -2.94
CA ARG A 165 -8.36 2.56 -1.87
C ARG A 165 -8.70 3.37 -0.64
N GLY A 166 -7.82 4.31 -0.28
CA GLY A 166 -7.97 5.18 0.88
C GLY A 166 -8.81 6.42 0.60
N GLY A 167 -9.71 6.38 -0.39
CA GLY A 167 -10.55 7.52 -0.74
C GLY A 167 -11.27 8.07 0.50
N PRO A 168 -11.27 9.39 0.73
CA PRO A 168 -12.01 9.97 1.83
C PRO A 168 -13.47 9.55 1.70
N PHE A 169 -14.07 9.14 2.81
CA PHE A 169 -15.51 9.05 2.91
C PHE A 169 -16.06 10.48 2.71
N ASN A 170 -16.51 10.77 1.49
CA ASN A 170 -17.27 11.97 1.20
C ASN A 170 -18.73 11.64 1.50
N ALA A 171 -19.21 12.05 2.68
CA ALA A 171 -20.65 12.06 2.93
C ALA A 171 -21.30 12.93 1.84
N PRO A 172 -22.34 12.44 1.14
CA PRO A 172 -23.10 13.31 0.26
C PRO A 172 -23.75 14.43 1.10
N SER A 173 -23.45 15.67 0.72
CA SER A 173 -24.11 16.89 1.22
C SER A 173 -25.60 16.89 0.90
#